data_AF-A0A924YS70-F1
#
_entry.id   AF-A0A924YS70-F1
#
_cell.length_a   1.000
_cell.length_b   1.000
_cell.length_c   1.000
_cell.angle_alpha   90.00
_cell.angle_beta   90.00
_cell.angle_gamma   90.00
#
_symmetry.space_group_name_H-M   'P 1'
#
loop_
_entity.id
_entity.type
_entity.pdbx_description
1 polymer ?
#
loop_
_entity_poly.entity_id
_entity_poly.type
_entity_poly.pdbx_seq_one_letter_code
_entity_poly.pdbx_strand_id
1 'polypeptide(L)'
;MNPTNFQAAVSRRSLLQRSAVGFGSLALASMLANESSIRAADDNPLAAKLPHFVARAKRIIFLFMVGGVSQVDTFDPKPLLTRDDGKPLPFAKPRVQFNATTNLLKSPWRFRQYGESGLPVSELFPHVAEHVDDLCMIHSCHGTNPAHGGAMMKLHTGSDNFVRPSIGS
;
A
#
# COMPACT_ATOMS: atom_id res chain seq x y z
N MET A 1 53.45 -56.43 6.59
CA MET A 1 53.57 -55.37 7.63
C MET A 1 52.84 -54.14 7.13
N ASN A 2 51.70 -53.82 7.74
CA ASN A 2 50.91 -52.60 7.46
C ASN A 2 51.55 -51.41 8.18
N PRO A 3 51.83 -50.28 7.50
CA PRO A 3 51.89 -48.99 8.17
C PRO A 3 50.48 -48.41 8.26
N THR A 4 50.12 -48.05 9.48
CA THR A 4 48.88 -47.44 9.93
C THR A 4 48.55 -46.12 9.23
N ASN A 5 47.27 -45.99 8.85
CA ASN A 5 46.60 -44.73 8.51
C ASN A 5 46.91 -43.62 9.53
N PHE A 6 47.56 -42.54 9.11
CA PHE A 6 47.39 -41.24 9.75
C PHE A 6 46.31 -40.49 8.99
N GLN A 7 45.10 -40.48 9.53
CA GLN A 7 44.05 -39.60 9.08
C GLN A 7 44.53 -38.16 9.27
N ALA A 8 44.82 -37.46 8.17
CA ALA A 8 45.34 -36.10 8.22
C ALA A 8 44.41 -35.22 9.06
N ALA A 9 44.90 -34.76 10.22
CA ALA A 9 44.16 -33.85 11.07
C ALA A 9 43.75 -32.62 10.25
N VAL A 10 42.45 -32.30 10.28
CA VAL A 10 41.91 -31.12 9.58
C VAL A 10 42.66 -29.89 10.09
N SER A 11 43.44 -29.25 9.21
CA SER A 11 44.22 -28.09 9.60
C SER A 11 43.29 -26.94 9.98
N ARG A 12 43.69 -26.10 10.93
CA ARG A 12 42.91 -24.90 11.33
C ARG A 12 42.51 -24.04 10.12
N ARG A 13 43.40 -23.95 9.11
CA ARG A 13 43.13 -23.26 7.84
C ARG A 13 42.03 -23.94 7.04
N SER A 14 42.07 -25.28 6.91
CA SER A 14 41.03 -26.05 6.22
C SER A 14 39.68 -25.96 6.95
N LEU A 15 39.71 -25.98 8.29
CA LEU A 15 38.52 -25.79 9.11
C LEU A 15 37.94 -24.38 8.91
N LEU A 16 38.75 -23.32 8.99
CA LEU A 16 38.28 -21.94 8.77
C LEU A 16 37.77 -21.72 7.34
N GLN A 17 38.41 -22.28 6.32
CA GLN A 17 37.94 -22.19 4.94
C GLN A 17 36.59 -22.90 4.74
N ARG A 18 36.41 -24.10 5.32
CA ARG A 18 35.16 -24.85 5.20
C ARG A 18 34.04 -24.26 6.03
N SER A 19 34.33 -23.76 7.23
CA SER A 19 33.32 -23.18 8.12
C SER A 19 32.93 -21.76 7.72
N ALA A 20 33.90 -20.87 7.43
CA ALA A 20 33.59 -19.47 7.13
C ALA A 20 33.00 -19.27 5.72
N VAL A 21 33.43 -20.07 4.73
CA VAL A 21 32.95 -19.96 3.33
C VAL A 21 31.82 -20.95 3.03
N GLY A 22 31.70 -22.05 3.77
CA GLY A 22 30.69 -23.09 3.54
C GLY A 22 29.28 -22.73 4.01
N PHE A 23 29.13 -22.01 5.13
CA PHE A 23 27.80 -21.56 5.56
C PHE A 23 27.23 -20.49 4.62
N GLY A 24 28.09 -19.58 4.13
CA GLY A 24 27.71 -18.60 3.11
C GLY A 24 27.34 -19.24 1.78
N SER A 25 28.05 -20.29 1.36
CA SER A 25 27.72 -21.02 0.13
C SER A 25 26.41 -21.81 0.24
N LEU A 26 26.04 -22.30 1.43
CA LEU A 26 24.73 -22.93 1.66
C LEU A 26 23.59 -21.90 1.54
N ALA A 27 23.77 -20.71 2.12
CA ALA A 27 22.81 -19.62 1.97
C ALA A 27 22.68 -19.19 0.50
N LEU A 28 23.81 -19.02 -0.21
CA LEU A 28 23.83 -18.72 -1.63
C LEU A 28 23.18 -19.83 -2.48
N ALA A 29 23.49 -21.09 -2.19
CA ALA A 29 22.89 -22.23 -2.88
C ALA A 29 21.37 -22.30 -2.64
N SER A 30 20.90 -21.98 -1.44
CA SER A 30 19.47 -21.87 -1.14
C SER A 30 18.80 -20.71 -1.90
N MET A 31 19.48 -19.56 -2.01
CA MET A 31 18.98 -18.41 -2.77
C MET A 31 18.94 -18.72 -4.28
N LEU A 32 19.99 -19.34 -4.83
CA LEU A 32 20.06 -19.76 -6.23
C LEU A 32 19.06 -20.90 -6.53
N ALA A 33 18.84 -21.82 -5.61
CA ALA A 33 17.82 -22.86 -5.76
C ALA A 33 16.41 -22.26 -5.80
N ASN A 34 16.10 -21.30 -4.90
CA ASN A 34 14.85 -20.55 -4.96
C ASN A 34 14.73 -19.77 -6.28
N GLU A 35 15.78 -19.09 -6.74
CA GLU A 35 15.76 -18.37 -8.01
C GLU A 35 15.58 -19.33 -9.22
N SER A 36 16.23 -20.49 -9.21
CA SER A 36 16.09 -21.51 -10.25
C SER A 36 14.71 -22.16 -10.26
N SER A 37 14.08 -22.34 -9.10
CA SER A 37 12.69 -22.80 -8.99
C SER A 37 11.68 -21.78 -9.51
N ILE A 38 12.02 -20.48 -9.44
CA ILE A 38 11.26 -19.38 -10.03
C ILE A 38 11.47 -19.32 -11.56
N ARG A 39 12.63 -19.76 -12.08
CA ARG A 39 12.92 -19.80 -13.53
C ARG A 39 12.45 -21.07 -14.23
N ALA A 40 12.15 -22.14 -13.50
CA ALA A 40 11.59 -23.37 -14.08
C ALA A 40 10.08 -23.24 -14.38
N ALA A 41 9.44 -22.16 -13.94
CA ALA A 41 8.09 -21.78 -14.30
C ALA A 41 8.12 -20.60 -15.28
N ASP A 42 7.73 -20.86 -16.52
CA ASP A 42 7.41 -19.93 -17.61
C ASP A 42 8.54 -19.39 -18.51
N ASP A 43 8.54 -19.88 -19.75
CA ASP A 43 9.10 -19.26 -20.97
C ASP A 43 8.42 -17.90 -21.32
N ASN A 44 7.46 -17.44 -20.50
CA ASN A 44 6.75 -16.19 -20.71
C ASN A 44 7.10 -15.15 -19.62
N PRO A 45 7.90 -14.12 -19.93
CA PRO A 45 8.26 -13.07 -18.96
C PRO A 45 7.06 -12.22 -18.50
N LEU A 46 5.90 -12.35 -19.14
CA LEU A 46 4.64 -11.69 -18.78
C LEU A 46 3.69 -12.59 -17.97
N ALA A 47 4.11 -13.82 -17.62
CA ALA A 47 3.30 -14.68 -16.78
C ALA A 47 3.10 -14.10 -15.38
N ALA A 48 1.91 -14.36 -14.81
CA ALA A 48 1.56 -13.88 -13.48
C ALA A 48 2.48 -14.53 -12.43
N LYS A 49 3.26 -13.70 -11.74
CA LYS A 49 4.16 -14.17 -10.67
C LYS A 49 3.37 -14.48 -9.41
N LEU A 50 3.82 -15.49 -8.66
CA LEU A 50 3.29 -15.76 -7.33
C LEU A 50 3.59 -14.55 -6.42
N PRO A 51 2.60 -14.06 -5.64
CA PRO A 51 2.80 -12.97 -4.71
C PRO A 51 3.74 -13.38 -3.57
N HIS A 52 4.41 -12.41 -2.96
CA HIS A 52 5.30 -12.66 -1.81
C HIS A 52 4.57 -13.23 -0.58
N PHE A 53 3.26 -12.99 -0.49
CA PHE A 53 2.40 -13.50 0.58
C PHE A 53 1.24 -14.28 0.01
N VAL A 54 0.80 -15.31 0.74
CA VAL A 54 -0.41 -16.06 0.39
C VAL A 54 -1.60 -15.11 0.42
N ALA A 55 -2.31 -15.03 -0.71
CA ALA A 55 -3.51 -14.21 -0.83
C ALA A 55 -4.59 -14.72 0.14
N ARG A 56 -5.03 -13.85 1.05
CA ARG A 56 -6.13 -14.18 1.99
C ARG A 56 -7.51 -13.98 1.35
N ALA A 57 -7.63 -13.04 0.42
CA ALA A 57 -8.85 -12.80 -0.35
C ALA A 57 -8.76 -13.51 -1.71
N LYS A 58 -9.84 -14.21 -2.10
CA LYS A 58 -9.94 -14.90 -3.40
C LYS A 58 -10.51 -14.00 -4.50
N ARG A 59 -11.35 -13.04 -4.14
CA ARG A 59 -12.07 -12.14 -5.06
C ARG A 59 -12.20 -10.77 -4.40
N ILE A 60 -12.04 -9.72 -5.19
CA ILE A 60 -12.12 -8.33 -4.74
C ILE A 60 -13.05 -7.60 -5.71
N ILE A 61 -14.04 -6.88 -5.17
CA ILE A 61 -14.82 -5.89 -5.92
C ILE A 61 -14.21 -4.54 -5.61
N PHE A 62 -13.68 -3.88 -6.63
CA PHE A 62 -13.10 -2.56 -6.51
C PHE A 62 -14.00 -1.53 -7.21
N LEU A 63 -14.52 -0.58 -6.43
CA LEU A 63 -15.38 0.49 -6.93
C LEU A 63 -14.61 1.81 -6.86
N PHE A 64 -14.29 2.37 -8.02
CA PHE A 64 -13.70 3.70 -8.13
C PHE A 64 -14.77 4.71 -8.55
N MET A 65 -15.05 5.68 -7.67
CA MET A 65 -16.13 6.65 -7.86
C MET A 65 -15.56 8.01 -8.29
N VAL A 66 -15.46 8.22 -9.60
CA VAL A 66 -15.12 9.54 -10.17
C VAL A 66 -16.19 10.55 -9.79
N GLY A 67 -15.78 11.67 -9.18
CA GLY A 67 -16.72 12.68 -8.68
C GLY A 67 -17.56 12.19 -7.49
N GLY A 68 -17.10 11.15 -6.78
CA GLY A 68 -17.74 10.65 -5.57
C GLY A 68 -17.86 11.70 -4.47
N VAL A 69 -18.58 11.33 -3.41
CA VAL A 69 -18.85 12.23 -2.29
C VAL A 69 -17.56 12.58 -1.56
N SER A 70 -17.41 13.86 -1.22
CA SER A 70 -16.29 14.42 -0.47
C SER A 70 -16.05 13.67 0.84
N GLN A 71 -14.79 13.29 1.11
CA GLN A 71 -14.43 12.50 2.30
C GLN A 71 -14.73 13.22 3.62
N VAL A 72 -14.61 14.56 3.64
CA VAL A 72 -14.90 15.36 4.83
C VAL A 72 -16.40 15.45 5.13
N ASP A 73 -17.23 15.03 4.17
CA ASP A 73 -18.69 14.99 4.24
C ASP A 73 -19.24 13.58 4.49
N THR A 74 -18.38 12.54 4.51
CA THR A 74 -18.79 11.14 4.63
C THR A 74 -18.30 10.46 5.91
N PHE A 75 -16.99 10.19 6.02
CA PHE A 75 -16.39 9.34 7.06
C PHE A 75 -15.20 10.00 7.78
N ASP A 76 -14.85 11.23 7.42
CA ASP A 76 -13.66 11.92 7.95
C ASP A 76 -13.96 13.38 8.33
N PRO A 77 -14.86 13.63 9.30
CA PRO A 77 -15.18 14.99 9.72
C PRO A 77 -13.91 15.70 10.21
N LYS A 78 -13.79 16.99 9.87
CA LYS A 78 -12.66 17.83 10.26
C LYS A 78 -13.12 18.88 11.29
N PRO A 79 -12.99 18.64 12.61
CA PRO A 79 -13.47 19.57 13.63
C PRO A 79 -12.91 20.98 13.51
N LEU A 80 -11.66 21.12 13.07
CA LEU A 80 -11.05 22.43 12.81
C LEU A 80 -11.72 23.17 11.64
N LEU A 81 -12.14 22.44 10.61
CA LEU A 81 -12.87 23.00 9.48
C LEU A 81 -14.25 23.52 9.92
N THR A 82 -14.91 22.80 10.85
CA THR A 82 -16.15 23.27 11.48
C THR A 82 -15.95 24.52 12.32
N ARG A 83 -14.89 24.56 13.14
CA ARG A 83 -14.56 25.71 13.99
C ARG A 83 -14.23 26.97 13.18
N ASP A 84 -13.55 26.77 12.05
CA ASP A 84 -13.03 27.86 11.22
C ASP A 84 -13.90 28.12 9.98
N ASP A 85 -15.14 27.66 9.99
CA ASP A 85 -16.14 27.90 8.94
C ASP A 85 -16.25 29.38 8.58
N GLY A 86 -16.22 29.68 7.28
CA GLY A 86 -16.28 31.03 6.74
C GLY A 86 -15.00 31.87 6.88
N LYS A 87 -13.95 31.38 7.57
CA LYS A 87 -12.66 32.10 7.68
C LYS A 87 -11.82 31.95 6.41
N PRO A 88 -10.92 32.90 6.11
CA PRO A 88 -9.96 32.74 5.02
C PRO A 88 -9.05 31.53 5.26
N LEU A 89 -8.48 31.00 4.17
CA LEU A 89 -7.50 29.91 4.23
C LEU A 89 -6.30 30.32 5.11
N PRO A 90 -5.87 29.48 6.06
CA PRO A 90 -4.73 29.78 6.93
C PRO A 90 -3.37 29.53 6.25
N PHE A 91 -3.36 29.26 4.94
CA PHE A 91 -2.19 28.94 4.14
C PHE A 91 -2.33 29.48 2.71
N ALA A 92 -1.22 29.47 1.98
CA ALA A 92 -1.20 29.90 0.58
C ALA A 92 -2.10 29.03 -0.29
N LYS A 93 -2.86 29.66 -1.18
CA LYS A 93 -3.71 28.94 -2.15
C LYS A 93 -2.85 28.04 -3.04
N PRO A 94 -3.39 26.90 -3.52
CA PRO A 94 -2.70 26.06 -4.49
C PRO A 94 -2.25 26.87 -5.71
N ARG A 95 -1.06 26.54 -6.24
CA ARG A 95 -0.51 27.18 -7.45
C ARG A 95 -1.42 27.01 -8.67
N VAL A 96 -2.09 25.86 -8.76
CA VAL A 96 -3.03 25.51 -9.83
C VAL A 96 -4.43 25.56 -9.24
N GLN A 97 -5.27 26.44 -9.77
CA GLN A 97 -6.67 26.59 -9.39
C GLN A 97 -7.52 26.46 -10.66
N PHE A 98 -8.47 25.52 -10.63
CA PHE A 98 -9.44 25.35 -11.71
C PHE A 98 -10.66 26.28 -11.55
N ASN A 99 -10.97 26.66 -10.30
CA ASN A 99 -12.02 27.61 -9.92
C ASN A 99 -11.51 28.54 -8.81
N ALA A 100 -12.23 29.63 -8.55
CA ALA A 100 -11.91 30.54 -7.46
C ALA A 100 -11.99 29.82 -6.10
N THR A 101 -10.85 29.71 -5.41
CA THR A 101 -10.83 29.15 -4.05
C THR A 101 -11.25 30.22 -3.05
N THR A 102 -12.35 29.97 -2.34
CA THR A 102 -12.97 30.88 -1.36
C THR A 102 -12.54 30.53 0.07
N ASN A 103 -13.32 30.99 1.06
CA ASN A 103 -13.11 30.72 2.47
C ASN A 103 -13.34 29.24 2.81
N LEU A 104 -12.87 28.84 3.98
CA LEU A 104 -13.14 27.51 4.54
C LEU A 104 -14.64 27.27 4.64
N LEU A 105 -15.07 26.07 4.26
CA LEU A 105 -16.47 25.64 4.32
C LEU A 105 -16.54 24.38 5.17
N LYS A 106 -17.33 24.41 6.25
CA LYS A 106 -17.63 23.19 7.02
C LYS A 106 -18.47 22.21 6.21
N SER A 107 -18.44 20.95 6.63
CA SER A 107 -19.43 19.98 6.15
C SER A 107 -20.85 20.45 6.50
N PRO A 108 -21.80 20.44 5.55
CA PRO A 108 -23.19 20.79 5.84
C PRO A 108 -23.94 19.65 6.54
N TRP A 109 -23.34 18.47 6.65
CA TRP A 109 -23.98 17.27 7.17
C TRP A 109 -23.68 17.07 8.65
N ARG A 110 -24.63 16.46 9.36
CA ARG A 110 -24.41 16.02 10.74
C ARG A 110 -23.70 14.67 10.78
N PHE A 111 -22.85 14.52 11.78
CA PHE A 111 -22.13 13.28 12.06
C PHE A 111 -22.60 12.69 13.39
N ARG A 112 -22.61 11.36 13.46
CA ARG A 112 -22.82 10.60 14.71
C ARG A 112 -21.77 9.50 14.78
N GLN A 113 -21.43 9.10 15.99
CA GLN A 113 -20.59 7.92 16.21
C GLN A 113 -21.46 6.67 16.09
N TYR A 114 -20.96 5.66 15.40
CA TYR A 114 -21.64 4.38 15.21
C TYR A 114 -20.73 3.21 15.62
N GLY A 115 -21.37 2.09 15.93
CA GLY A 115 -20.68 0.84 16.27
C GLY A 115 -19.84 0.91 17.54
N GLU A 116 -19.11 -0.17 17.81
CA GLU A 116 -18.10 -0.26 18.86
C GLU A 116 -16.82 0.50 18.49
N SER A 117 -16.51 0.59 17.20
CA SER A 117 -15.40 1.38 16.68
C SER A 117 -15.54 2.87 16.99
N GLY A 118 -16.77 3.34 17.19
CA GLY A 118 -17.07 4.75 17.43
C GLY A 118 -16.60 5.63 16.27
N LEU A 119 -16.67 5.12 15.03
CA LEU A 119 -16.31 5.86 13.83
C LEU A 119 -17.41 6.86 13.48
N PRO A 120 -17.05 8.12 13.13
CA PRO A 120 -18.03 9.13 12.81
C PRO A 120 -18.53 8.95 11.38
N VAL A 121 -19.84 8.80 11.22
CA VAL A 121 -20.48 8.68 9.90
C VAL A 121 -21.50 9.79 9.71
N SER A 122 -21.47 10.39 8.53
CA SER A 122 -22.41 11.40 8.07
C SER A 122 -23.83 10.85 7.93
N GLU A 123 -24.83 11.68 8.18
CA GLU A 123 -26.25 11.35 7.94
C GLU A 123 -26.59 11.04 6.48
N LEU A 124 -25.66 11.24 5.54
CA LEU A 124 -25.76 10.80 4.16
C LEU A 124 -25.80 9.28 4.00
N PHE A 125 -25.19 8.53 4.92
CA PHE A 125 -25.02 7.08 4.79
C PHE A 125 -25.56 6.30 6.00
N PRO A 126 -26.86 6.46 6.35
CA PRO A 126 -27.42 5.87 7.57
C PRO A 126 -27.30 4.34 7.58
N HIS A 127 -27.55 3.69 6.43
CA HIS A 127 -27.48 2.23 6.31
C HIS A 127 -26.05 1.69 6.25
N VAL A 128 -25.10 2.47 5.75
CA VAL A 128 -23.68 2.07 5.78
C VAL A 128 -23.16 2.16 7.22
N ALA A 129 -23.64 3.15 7.98
CA ALA A 129 -23.25 3.36 9.36
C ALA A 129 -23.63 2.17 10.27
N GLU A 130 -24.69 1.42 9.93
CA GLU A 130 -25.10 0.18 10.63
C GLU A 130 -24.03 -0.93 10.53
N HIS A 131 -23.13 -0.85 9.55
CA HIS A 131 -22.08 -1.84 9.29
C HIS A 131 -20.67 -1.31 9.58
N VAL A 132 -20.53 -0.18 10.29
CA VAL A 132 -19.24 0.53 10.40
C VAL A 132 -18.11 -0.29 11.02
N ASP A 133 -18.44 -1.24 11.91
CA ASP A 133 -17.46 -2.12 12.56
C ASP A 133 -16.89 -3.19 11.62
N ASP A 134 -17.56 -3.47 10.50
CA ASP A 134 -17.07 -4.33 9.43
C ASP A 134 -16.26 -3.55 8.36
N LEU A 135 -16.15 -2.23 8.51
CA LEU A 135 -15.45 -1.36 7.58
C LEU A 135 -14.03 -1.05 8.08
N CYS A 136 -13.09 -1.00 7.13
CA CYS A 136 -11.76 -0.49 7.36
C CYS A 136 -11.59 0.83 6.61
N MET A 137 -11.35 1.91 7.35
CA MET A 137 -11.11 3.24 6.78
C MET A 137 -9.61 3.51 6.68
N ILE A 138 -9.16 3.97 5.51
CA ILE A 138 -7.75 4.32 5.26
C ILE A 138 -7.64 5.84 5.14
N HIS A 139 -7.32 6.51 6.25
CA HIS A 139 -7.11 7.98 6.28
C HIS A 139 -5.68 8.41 5.93
N SER A 140 -4.77 7.47 5.72
CA SER A 140 -3.35 7.75 5.41
C SER A 140 -3.09 8.06 3.94
N CYS A 141 -4.10 7.96 3.07
CA CYS A 141 -3.93 8.20 1.64
C CYS A 141 -3.68 9.69 1.35
N HIS A 142 -2.57 10.00 0.68
CA HIS A 142 -2.18 11.36 0.32
C HIS A 142 -1.76 11.44 -1.15
N GLY A 143 -2.27 12.46 -1.85
CA GLY A 143 -1.96 12.76 -3.25
C GLY A 143 -1.15 14.05 -3.38
N THR A 144 -0.24 14.08 -4.36
CA THR A 144 0.63 15.25 -4.64
C THR A 144 0.14 16.08 -5.82
N ASN A 145 -0.80 15.57 -6.61
CA ASN A 145 -1.30 16.22 -7.80
C ASN A 145 -2.70 16.81 -7.53
N PRO A 146 -2.90 18.14 -7.67
CA PRO A 146 -4.19 18.77 -7.42
C PRO A 146 -5.20 18.56 -8.57
N ALA A 147 -4.76 18.11 -9.74
CA ALA A 147 -5.62 17.87 -10.89
C ALA A 147 -6.25 16.47 -10.81
N HIS A 148 -7.58 16.42 -10.99
CA HIS A 148 -8.33 15.17 -10.96
C HIS A 148 -7.74 14.09 -11.89
N GLY A 149 -7.42 14.43 -13.14
CA GLY A 149 -6.80 13.51 -14.11
C GLY A 149 -5.47 12.91 -13.63
N GLY A 150 -4.54 13.75 -13.16
CA GLY A 150 -3.24 13.29 -12.68
C GLY A 150 -3.34 12.48 -11.39
N ALA A 151 -4.22 12.87 -10.47
CA ALA A 151 -4.47 12.12 -9.25
C ALA A 151 -5.06 10.72 -9.53
N MET A 152 -5.99 10.62 -10.49
CA MET A 152 -6.51 9.33 -10.95
C MET A 152 -5.43 8.43 -11.52
N MET A 153 -4.61 8.95 -12.44
CA MET A 153 -3.51 8.16 -13.01
C MET A 153 -2.57 7.66 -11.91
N LYS A 154 -2.27 8.51 -10.90
CA LYS A 154 -1.42 8.13 -9.78
C LYS A 154 -2.02 7.01 -8.93
N LEU A 155 -3.32 7.06 -8.66
CA LEU A 155 -4.00 6.02 -7.88
C LEU A 155 -3.92 4.66 -8.58
N HIS A 156 -4.14 4.63 -9.89
CA HIS A 156 -4.19 3.39 -10.66
C HIS A 156 -2.82 2.85 -11.06
N THR A 157 -1.85 3.72 -11.30
CA THR A 157 -0.58 3.36 -11.95
C THR A 157 0.68 3.71 -11.13
N GLY A 158 0.50 4.41 -10.00
CA GLY A 158 1.60 4.93 -9.20
C GLY A 158 2.34 6.13 -9.80
N SER A 159 1.97 6.60 -10.99
CA SER A 159 2.55 7.78 -11.65
C SER A 159 1.48 8.78 -12.07
N ASP A 160 1.75 10.06 -11.86
CA ASP A 160 0.93 11.18 -12.35
C ASP A 160 1.42 11.76 -13.68
N ASN A 161 2.57 11.29 -14.21
CA ASN A 161 3.22 11.84 -15.38
C ASN A 161 3.41 10.84 -16.53
N PHE A 162 3.73 9.58 -16.21
CA PHE A 162 4.01 8.56 -17.20
C PHE A 162 2.87 7.57 -17.31
N VAL A 163 2.55 7.17 -18.54
CA VAL A 163 1.67 6.03 -18.77
C VAL A 163 2.37 4.78 -18.25
N ARG A 164 1.73 4.11 -17.29
CA ARG A 164 2.17 2.85 -16.71
C ARG A 164 1.00 1.88 -16.68
N PRO A 165 1.26 0.56 -16.69
CA PRO A 165 0.22 -0.43 -16.43
C PRO A 165 -0.53 -0.11 -15.12
N SER A 166 -1.82 -0.42 -15.10
CA SER A 166 -2.69 -0.21 -13.94
C SER A 166 -2.58 -1.40 -12.98
N ILE A 167 -3.09 -1.25 -11.76
CA ILE A 167 -3.35 -2.40 -10.87
C ILE A 167 -4.13 -3.48 -11.64
N GLY A 168 -3.55 -4.68 -11.70
CA GLY A 168 -4.16 -5.87 -12.32
C GLY A 168 -3.85 -6.10 -13.80
N SER A 169 -2.97 -5.31 -14.42
CA SER A 169 -2.55 -5.45 -15.83
C SER A 169 -1.06 -5.73 -15.99
#